data_AF-A0AAJ2T9H1-F1
#
_entry.id   AF-A0AAJ2T9H1-F1
#
_cell.length_a   1.000
_cell.length_b   1.000
_cell.length_c   1.000
_cell.angle_alpha   90.00
_cell.angle_beta   90.00
_cell.angle_gamma   90.00
#
_symmetry.space_group_name_H-M   'P 1'
#
loop_
_entity.id
_entity.type
_entity.pdbx_description
1 polymer ?
#
loop_
_entity_poly.entity_id
_entity_poly.type
_entity_poly.pdbx_seq_one_letter_code
_entity_poly.pdbx_strand_id
1 'polypeptide(L)'
;MTEFESLFLQITEYSNQVTAENYQEYAELGYDLLRKIHHLGMKETQVYERFFTYYDSLQDGMIKEWFAEMLDYIFGWCHSEKYIWNHQE
;
A
#
# COMPACT_ATOMS: atom_id res chain seq x y z
N MET A 1 9.27 -15.45 -8.60
CA MET A 1 8.56 -14.35 -7.92
C MET A 1 9.52 -13.18 -7.85
N THR A 2 9.10 -11.97 -8.26
CA THR A 2 9.96 -10.77 -8.16
C THR A 2 9.98 -10.26 -6.72
N GLU A 3 10.95 -9.41 -6.38
CA GLU A 3 10.99 -8.75 -5.07
C GLU A 3 9.74 -7.90 -4.85
N PHE A 4 9.31 -7.15 -5.88
CA PHE A 4 8.05 -6.40 -5.86
C PHE A 4 6.85 -7.28 -5.52
N GLU A 5 6.65 -8.41 -6.21
CA GLU A 5 5.53 -9.31 -5.93
C GLU A 5 5.62 -9.92 -4.52
N SER A 6 6.83 -10.13 -3.99
CA SER A 6 7.01 -10.63 -2.62
C SER A 6 6.58 -9.60 -1.57
N LEU A 7 6.93 -8.32 -1.77
CA LEU A 7 6.50 -7.22 -0.90
C LEU A 7 4.99 -6.98 -1.03
N PHE A 8 4.44 -7.06 -2.24
CA PHE A 8 3.01 -6.94 -2.48
C PHE A 8 2.21 -8.05 -1.75
N LEU A 9 2.67 -9.30 -1.84
CA LEU A 9 2.04 -10.41 -1.09
C LEU A 9 2.13 -10.20 0.42
N GLN A 10 3.22 -9.62 0.91
CA GLN A 10 3.36 -9.29 2.33
C GLN A 10 2.36 -8.22 2.78
N ILE A 11 2.14 -7.18 1.97
CA ILE A 11 1.11 -6.15 2.24
C ILE A 11 -0.29 -6.77 2.24
N THR A 12 -0.56 -7.68 1.29
CA THR A 12 -1.83 -8.42 1.23
C THR A 12 -2.04 -9.29 2.48
N GLU A 13 -0.98 -9.91 3.00
CA GLU A 13 -1.04 -10.67 4.24
C GLU A 13 -1.30 -9.76 5.45
N TYR A 14 -0.67 -8.59 5.48
CA TYR A 14 -0.94 -7.57 6.49
C TYR A 14 -2.40 -7.13 6.50
N SER A 15 -2.99 -6.85 5.34
CA SER A 15 -4.40 -6.45 5.29
C SER A 15 -5.35 -7.49 5.87
N ASN A 16 -5.03 -8.79 5.77
CA ASN A 16 -5.85 -9.87 6.35
C ASN A 16 -5.75 -9.99 7.88
N GLN A 17 -4.74 -9.38 8.49
CA GLN A 17 -4.49 -9.41 9.94
C GLN A 17 -4.96 -8.12 10.63
N VAL A 18 -5.46 -7.15 9.86
CA VAL A 18 -5.96 -5.88 10.38
C VAL A 18 -7.23 -6.12 11.21
N THR A 19 -7.24 -5.48 12.36
CA THR A 19 -8.35 -5.37 13.29
C THR A 19 -8.47 -3.91 13.72
N ALA A 20 -9.56 -3.54 14.40
CA ALA A 20 -9.71 -2.18 14.90
C ALA A 20 -8.61 -1.77 15.90
N GLU A 21 -8.05 -2.74 16.64
CA GLU A 21 -7.07 -2.49 17.71
C GLU A 21 -5.66 -2.25 17.17
N ASN A 22 -5.29 -2.91 16.06
CA ASN A 22 -3.96 -2.85 15.48
C ASN A 22 -3.91 -2.07 14.14
N TYR A 23 -5.02 -1.44 13.73
CA TYR A 23 -5.15 -0.78 12.44
C TYR A 23 -3.99 0.19 12.15
N GLN A 24 -3.69 1.08 13.11
CA GLN A 24 -2.63 2.09 12.96
C GLN A 24 -1.24 1.46 12.86
N GLU A 25 -0.95 0.44 13.67
CA GLU A 25 0.32 -0.28 13.63
C GLU A 25 0.52 -0.94 12.27
N TYR A 26 -0.50 -1.61 11.76
CA TYR A 26 -0.43 -2.25 10.45
C TYR A 26 -0.32 -1.21 9.33
N ALA A 27 -1.01 -0.07 9.42
CA ALA A 27 -0.88 1.02 8.43
C ALA A 27 0.58 1.51 8.33
N GLU A 28 1.28 1.66 9.46
CA GLU A 28 2.71 2.01 9.49
C GLU A 28 3.59 0.91 8.87
N LEU A 29 3.32 -0.36 9.17
CA LEU A 29 4.03 -1.48 8.56
C LEU A 29 3.81 -1.55 7.04
N GLY A 30 2.59 -1.32 6.57
CA GLY A 30 2.24 -1.25 5.16
C GLY A 30 2.96 -0.11 4.45
N TYR A 31 2.99 1.07 5.08
CA TYR A 31 3.72 2.24 4.59
C TYR A 31 5.22 1.95 4.42
N ASP A 32 5.86 1.30 5.40
CA ASP A 32 7.27 0.91 5.30
C ASP A 32 7.54 -0.07 4.14
N LEU A 33 6.61 -0.98 3.85
CA LEU A 33 6.72 -1.87 2.68
C LEU A 33 6.53 -1.12 1.36
N LEU A 34 5.61 -0.15 1.30
CA LEU A 34 5.47 0.72 0.12
C LEU A 34 6.74 1.54 -0.13
N ARG A 35 7.39 2.05 0.92
CA ARG A 35 8.69 2.70 0.78
C ARG A 35 9.72 1.74 0.18
N LYS A 36 9.79 0.48 0.62
CA LYS A 36 10.70 -0.51 0.01
C LYS A 36 10.40 -0.70 -1.47
N ILE A 37 9.12 -0.81 -1.85
CA ILE A 37 8.69 -0.89 -3.26
C ILE A 37 9.18 0.32 -4.06
N HIS A 38 9.05 1.54 -3.51
CA HIS A 38 9.56 2.75 -4.16
C HIS A 38 11.08 2.71 -4.38
N HIS A 39 11.85 2.22 -3.40
CA HIS A 39 13.31 2.06 -3.53
C HIS A 39 13.74 1.05 -4.60
N LEU A 40 12.84 0.17 -5.06
CA LEU A 40 13.09 -0.71 -6.21
C LEU A 40 13.05 0.04 -7.56
N GLY A 41 12.71 1.33 -7.58
CA GLY A 41 12.59 2.14 -8.79
C GLY A 41 11.32 1.86 -9.59
N MET A 42 10.31 1.27 -8.95
CA MET A 42 9.01 1.01 -9.58
C MET A 42 8.28 2.32 -9.87
N LYS A 43 7.66 2.42 -11.05
CA LYS A 43 6.86 3.59 -11.41
C LYS A 43 5.56 3.61 -10.60
N GLU A 44 5.13 4.80 -10.20
CA GLU A 44 3.87 5.01 -9.46
C GLU A 44 2.70 4.28 -10.12
N THR A 45 2.51 4.49 -11.43
CA THR A 45 1.39 3.90 -12.17
C THR A 45 1.40 2.38 -12.16
N GLN A 46 2.58 1.75 -12.21
CA GLN A 46 2.71 0.29 -12.18
C GLN A 46 2.33 -0.27 -10.80
N VAL A 47 2.74 0.42 -9.73
CA VAL A 47 2.40 0.03 -8.36
C VAL A 47 0.91 0.27 -8.12
N TYR A 48 0.40 1.44 -8.50
CA TYR A 48 -1.00 1.80 -8.35
C TYR A 48 -1.92 0.80 -9.06
N GLU A 49 -1.68 0.49 -10.33
CA GLU A 49 -2.50 -0.47 -11.10
C GLU A 49 -2.53 -1.85 -10.43
N ARG A 50 -1.39 -2.33 -9.92
CA ARG A 50 -1.30 -3.62 -9.24
C ARG A 50 -2.12 -3.63 -7.95
N PHE A 51 -1.99 -2.60 -7.14
CA PHE A 51 -2.71 -2.46 -5.87
C PHE A 51 -4.21 -2.26 -6.09
N PHE A 52 -4.57 -1.41 -7.05
CA PHE A 52 -5.96 -1.13 -7.38
C PHE A 52 -6.69 -2.39 -7.87
N THR A 53 -6.02 -3.22 -8.68
CA THR A 53 -6.59 -4.50 -9.13
C THR A 53 -6.95 -5.41 -7.95
N TYR A 54 -6.12 -5.44 -6.91
CA TYR A 54 -6.42 -6.22 -5.71
C TYR A 54 -7.53 -5.57 -4.89
N TYR A 55 -7.46 -4.26 -4.67
CA TYR A 55 -8.49 -3.49 -3.98
C TYR A 55 -9.90 -3.67 -4.58
N ASP A 56 -10.02 -3.65 -5.91
CA ASP A 56 -11.29 -3.81 -6.62
C ASP A 56 -11.89 -5.22 -6.43
N SER A 57 -11.04 -6.23 -6.17
CA SER A 57 -11.47 -7.59 -5.87
C SER A 57 -11.95 -7.80 -4.42
N LEU A 58 -11.68 -6.85 -3.53
CA LEU A 58 -12.06 -6.95 -2.12
C LEU A 58 -13.54 -6.62 -1.91
N GLN A 59 -14.16 -7.38 -1.02
CA GLN A 59 -15.46 -7.02 -0.46
C GLN A 59 -15.33 -5.82 0.47
N ASP A 60 -16.40 -5.03 0.57
CA ASP A 60 -16.44 -3.87 1.45
C ASP A 60 -16.22 -4.29 2.92
N GLY A 61 -15.42 -3.51 3.64
CA GLY A 61 -15.05 -3.77 5.03
C GLY A 61 -13.62 -3.32 5.32
N MET A 62 -13.18 -3.62 6.54
CA MET A 62 -11.93 -3.10 7.11
C MET A 62 -10.68 -3.41 6.27
N ILE A 63 -10.62 -4.59 5.66
CA ILE A 63 -9.50 -4.96 4.77
C ILE A 63 -9.43 -4.00 3.58
N LYS A 64 -10.57 -3.71 2.96
CA LYS A 64 -10.69 -2.82 1.81
C LYS A 64 -10.39 -1.37 2.19
N GLU A 65 -10.89 -0.92 3.34
CA GLU A 65 -10.59 0.41 3.89
C GLU A 65 -9.09 0.59 4.17
N TRP A 66 -8.45 -0.39 4.82
CA TRP A 66 -7.01 -0.37 5.07
C TRP A 66 -6.19 -0.38 3.78
N PHE A 67 -6.61 -1.16 2.78
CA PHE A 67 -5.93 -1.19 1.49
C PHE A 67 -6.15 0.10 0.68
N ALA A 68 -7.26 0.80 0.88
CA ALA A 68 -7.48 2.14 0.32
C ALA A 68 -6.44 3.13 0.84
N GLU A 69 -6.08 3.05 2.12
CA GLU A 69 -5.02 3.89 2.69
C GLU A 69 -3.65 3.62 2.03
N MET A 70 -3.36 2.37 1.67
CA MET A 70 -2.16 2.05 0.88
C MET A 70 -2.19 2.72 -0.50
N LEU A 71 -3.36 2.76 -1.16
CA LEU A 71 -3.55 3.47 -2.43
C LEU A 71 -3.38 4.98 -2.27
N ASP A 72 -3.86 5.56 -1.16
CA ASP A 72 -3.70 6.99 -0.88
C ASP A 72 -2.22 7.39 -0.73
N TYR A 73 -1.39 6.53 -0.13
CA TYR A 73 0.06 6.74 -0.05
C TYR A 73 0.76 6.64 -1.41
N ILE A 74 0.26 5.81 -2.33
CA ILE A 74 0.80 5.65 -3.68
C ILE A 74 0.40 6.83 -4.56
N PHE A 75 -0.88 7.23 -4.54
CA PHE A 75 -1.45 8.24 -5.44
C PHE A 75 -1.35 9.67 -4.90
N GLY A 76 -0.95 9.83 -3.63
CA GLY A 76 -0.79 11.14 -3.00
C GLY A 76 -2.08 11.75 -2.44
N TRP A 77 -3.14 10.95 -2.24
CA TRP A 77 -4.34 11.36 -1.51
C TRP A 77 -4.14 11.27 0.01
N CYS A 78 -2.99 11.73 0.48
CA CYS A 78 -2.59 11.74 1.88
C CYS A 78 -1.87 13.05 2.22
N HIS A 79 -1.41 13.21 3.46
CA HIS A 79 -0.52 14.31 3.80
C HIS A 79 0.74 14.26 2.92
N SER A 80 1.22 15.41 2.44
CA SER A 80 2.36 15.48 1.51
C SER A 80 3.63 14.80 2.03
N GLU A 81 3.83 14.78 3.36
CA GLU A 81 4.95 14.09 4.01
C GLU A 81 4.88 12.56 3.91
N LYS A 82 3.69 12.02 3.64
CA LYS A 82 3.43 10.59 3.44
C LYS A 82 3.25 10.21 1.96
N TYR A 83 3.30 11.16 1.03
CA TYR A 83 3.23 10.83 -0.40
C TYR A 83 4.57 10.27 -0.86
N ILE A 84 4.61 8.97 -1.13
CA ILE A 84 5.87 8.24 -1.39
C ILE A 84 6.46 8.58 -2.76
N TRP A 85 5.62 8.71 -3.78
CA TRP A 85 6.03 9.02 -5.16
C TRP A 85 6.07 10.52 -5.46
N ASN A 86 6.03 11.37 -4.41
CA ASN A 86 6.18 12.82 -4.56
C ASN A 86 7.38 13.13 -5.46
N HIS A 87 7.12 13.69 -6.64
CA HIS A 87 8.11 13.98 -7.69
C HIS A 87 9.10 15.10 -7.31
N GLN A 88 9.43 15.25 -6.04
CA GLN A 88 10.42 16.19 -5.53
C GLN A 88 11.81 15.52 -5.50
N GLU A 89 12.35 15.22 -6.68
CA GLU A 89 13.80 15.15 -6.93
C GLU A 89 14.18 15.97 -8.17
#